data_AF-A0A7X6GV71-F1
#
_entry.id   AF-A0A7X6GV71-F1
#
_cell.length_a   1.000
_cell.length_b   1.000
_cell.length_c   1.000
_cell.angle_alpha   90.00
_cell.angle_beta   90.00
_cell.angle_gamma   90.00
#
_symmetry.space_group_name_H-M   'P 1'
#
loop_
_entity.id
_entity.type
_entity.pdbx_description
1 polymer ?
#
loop_
_entity_poly.entity_id
_entity_poly.type
_entity_poly.pdbx_seq_one_letter_code
_entity_poly.pdbx_strand_id
1 'polypeptide(L)'
;MFPALSRPARRTALLIALLAAVSVGAQFLHLKAVRAEPPLATALEMARYFTILTHLLVAVTFGVISRPIRGGVSGAWLAALTLSMVMVGLVYHLLLSHLIDFTGLGWWADHGLHTAGPLAIAFWWLVHAPKRRLEYPDLPIFALWPAVYCAYVLARGSVDGVYPYPFLDLTTLGREAVAVNLAGLFVLVLLGGVGMISIGRFADR
;
A
#
# COMPACT_ATOMS: atom_id res chain seq x y z
N MET A 1 -20.34 5.78 11.19
CA MET A 1 -19.88 4.65 12.03
C MET A 1 -20.55 3.38 11.51
N PHE A 2 -19.78 2.36 11.12
CA PHE A 2 -20.33 1.15 10.50
C PHE A 2 -20.73 0.11 11.56
N PRO A 3 -21.72 -0.75 11.28
CA PRO A 3 -21.97 -1.94 12.10
C PRO A 3 -20.72 -2.83 12.14
N ALA A 4 -20.61 -3.63 13.20
CA ALA A 4 -19.48 -4.53 13.36
C ALA A 4 -19.38 -5.51 12.17
N LEU A 5 -18.17 -5.68 11.62
CA LEU A 5 -17.90 -6.62 10.53
C LEU A 5 -18.34 -8.04 10.87
N SER A 6 -18.80 -8.81 9.89
CA SER A 6 -19.17 -10.21 10.08
C SER A 6 -17.99 -11.08 10.57
N ARG A 7 -18.28 -12.22 11.21
CA ARG A 7 -17.22 -13.14 11.65
C ARG A 7 -16.27 -13.57 10.50
N PRO A 8 -16.77 -13.92 9.29
CA PRO A 8 -15.91 -14.21 8.15
C PRO A 8 -15.01 -13.04 7.76
N ALA A 9 -15.59 -11.82 7.66
CA ALA A 9 -14.83 -10.62 7.30
C ALA A 9 -13.68 -10.33 8.26
N ARG A 10 -13.90 -10.54 9.56
CA ARG A 10 -12.87 -10.35 10.58
C ARG A 10 -11.75 -11.40 10.52
N ARG A 11 -12.10 -12.67 10.26
CA ARG A 11 -11.12 -13.75 10.11
C ARG A 11 -10.24 -13.55 8.89
N THR A 12 -10.85 -13.23 7.74
CA THR A 12 -10.10 -12.93 6.52
C THR A 12 -9.27 -11.66 6.67
N ALA A 13 -9.75 -10.67 7.43
CA ALA A 13 -8.95 -9.49 7.75
C ALA A 13 -7.70 -9.86 8.57
N LEU A 14 -7.82 -10.73 9.57
CA LEU A 14 -6.66 -11.22 10.33
C LEU A 14 -5.64 -11.92 9.42
N LEU A 15 -6.10 -12.75 8.48
CA LEU A 15 -5.22 -13.43 7.53
C LEU A 15 -4.45 -12.44 6.65
N ILE A 16 -5.10 -11.37 6.19
CA ILE A 16 -4.44 -10.30 5.42
C ILE A 16 -3.44 -9.53 6.28
N ALA A 17 -3.77 -9.26 7.55
CA ALA A 17 -2.84 -8.61 8.47
C ALA A 17 -1.57 -9.46 8.69
N LEU A 18 -1.74 -10.77 8.87
CA LEU A 18 -0.65 -11.72 9.02
C LEU A 18 0.16 -11.86 7.73
N LEU A 19 -0.50 -11.96 6.57
CA LEU A 19 0.18 -11.99 5.27
C LEU A 19 1.05 -10.75 5.08
N ALA A 20 0.53 -9.56 5.42
CA ALA A 20 1.28 -8.32 5.30
C ALA A 20 2.50 -8.30 6.23
N ALA A 21 2.32 -8.69 7.50
CA ALA A 21 3.40 -8.76 8.48
C ALA A 21 4.48 -9.80 8.09
N VAL A 22 4.06 -10.99 7.63
CA VAL A 22 4.97 -12.05 7.18
C VAL A 22 5.73 -11.63 5.93
N SER A 23 5.08 -10.95 4.97
CA SER A 23 5.76 -10.49 3.74
C SER A 23 6.84 -9.44 4.06
N VAL A 24 6.53 -8.48 4.95
CA VAL A 24 7.53 -7.51 5.45
C VAL A 24 8.64 -8.21 6.24
N GLY A 25 8.30 -9.16 7.10
CA GLY A 25 9.27 -9.94 7.87
C GLY A 25 10.19 -10.78 6.99
N ALA A 26 9.65 -11.43 5.95
CA ALA A 26 10.41 -12.19 4.97
C ALA A 26 11.38 -11.28 4.20
N GLN A 27 10.94 -10.09 3.79
CA GLN A 27 11.83 -9.12 3.15
C GLN A 27 12.94 -8.66 4.09
N PHE A 28 12.62 -8.39 5.36
CA PHE A 28 13.60 -8.01 6.37
C PHE A 28 14.66 -9.09 6.56
N LEU A 29 14.23 -10.35 6.72
CA LEU A 29 15.13 -11.49 6.88
C LEU A 29 16.00 -11.73 5.64
N HIS A 30 15.41 -11.60 4.45
CA HIS A 30 16.15 -11.69 3.19
C HIS A 30 17.25 -10.62 3.11
N LEU A 31 16.92 -9.35 3.34
CA LEU A 31 17.90 -8.26 3.31
C LEU A 31 18.96 -8.42 4.40
N LYS A 32 18.59 -8.86 5.60
CA LYS A 32 19.52 -9.18 6.68
C LYS A 32 20.53 -10.26 6.28
N ALA A 33 20.09 -11.28 5.57
CA ALA A 33 20.95 -12.37 5.10
C ALA A 33 21.90 -11.93 3.98
N VAL A 34 21.43 -11.07 3.07
CA VAL A 34 22.21 -10.63 1.90
C VAL A 34 23.19 -9.50 2.23
N ARG A 35 22.79 -8.54 3.09
CA ARG A 35 23.59 -7.32 3.35
C ARG A 35 24.41 -7.37 4.62
N ALA A 36 24.09 -8.28 5.55
CA ALA A 36 24.72 -8.38 6.87
C ALA A 36 24.71 -7.10 7.73
N GLU A 37 23.86 -6.12 7.40
CA GLU A 37 23.76 -4.84 8.13
C GLU A 37 23.10 -4.97 9.51
N PRO A 38 23.29 -4.00 10.43
CA PRO A 38 22.56 -3.94 11.68
C PRO A 38 21.02 -3.89 11.47
N PRO A 39 20.21 -4.51 12.35
CA PRO A 39 18.75 -4.55 12.21
C PRO A 39 18.08 -3.18 11.98
N LEU A 40 18.55 -2.15 12.69
CA LEU A 40 18.03 -0.80 12.55
C LEU A 40 18.33 -0.20 11.18
N ALA A 41 19.54 -0.41 10.64
CA ALA A 41 19.90 0.07 9.31
C ALA A 41 19.02 -0.58 8.24
N THR A 42 18.82 -1.91 8.32
CA THR A 42 17.91 -2.62 7.41
C THR A 42 16.48 -2.10 7.50
N ALA A 43 15.96 -1.85 8.70
CA ALA A 43 14.61 -1.30 8.88
C ALA A 43 14.46 0.12 8.30
N LEU A 44 15.46 0.98 8.53
CA LEU A 44 15.48 2.34 7.97
C LEU A 44 15.56 2.32 6.44
N GLU A 45 16.30 1.38 5.87
CA GLU A 45 16.38 1.22 4.41
C GLU A 45 15.06 0.74 3.82
N MET A 46 14.42 -0.27 4.43
CA MET A 46 13.09 -0.72 4.03
C MET A 46 12.03 0.39 4.16
N ALA A 47 12.16 1.28 5.13
CA ALA A 47 11.25 2.41 5.33
C ALA A 47 11.27 3.42 4.17
N ARG A 48 12.22 3.36 3.22
CA ARG A 48 12.18 4.17 1.99
C ARG A 48 11.00 3.80 1.09
N TYR A 49 10.54 2.55 1.13
CA TYR A 49 9.64 2.01 0.12
C TYR A 49 8.17 2.17 0.51
N PHE A 50 7.37 2.72 -0.40
CA PHE A 50 5.92 2.84 -0.24
C PHE A 50 5.28 1.49 0.05
N THR A 51 5.74 0.43 -0.63
CA THR A 51 5.26 -0.93 -0.46
C THR A 51 5.37 -1.37 1.00
N ILE A 52 6.52 -1.17 1.65
CA ILE A 52 6.75 -1.60 3.03
C ILE A 52 5.87 -0.80 3.99
N LEU A 53 5.88 0.53 3.88
CA LEU A 53 5.08 1.39 4.77
C LEU A 53 3.57 1.12 4.62
N THR A 54 3.11 0.86 3.39
CA THR A 54 1.71 0.50 3.12
C THR A 54 1.36 -0.88 3.68
N HIS A 55 2.25 -1.87 3.58
CA HIS A 55 2.04 -3.18 4.22
C HIS A 55 1.95 -3.09 5.75
N LEU A 56 2.74 -2.22 6.38
CA LEU A 56 2.63 -1.96 7.81
C LEU A 56 1.28 -1.33 8.17
N LEU A 57 0.80 -0.35 7.38
CA LEU A 57 -0.54 0.22 7.55
C LEU A 57 -1.64 -0.83 7.36
N VAL A 58 -1.49 -1.75 6.40
CA VAL A 58 -2.40 -2.88 6.21
C VAL A 58 -2.38 -3.78 7.44
N ALA A 59 -1.20 -4.22 7.91
CA ALA A 59 -1.07 -5.08 9.08
C ALA A 59 -1.75 -4.48 10.32
N VAL A 60 -1.55 -3.19 10.57
CA VAL A 60 -2.19 -2.48 11.69
C VAL A 60 -3.69 -2.35 11.47
N THR A 61 -4.13 -1.81 10.33
CA THR A 61 -5.55 -1.55 10.05
C THR A 61 -6.35 -2.85 10.07
N PHE A 62 -5.88 -3.88 9.38
CA PHE A 62 -6.52 -5.19 9.28
C PHE A 62 -6.47 -5.97 10.60
N GLY A 63 -5.38 -5.80 11.38
CA GLY A 63 -5.29 -6.32 12.74
C GLY A 63 -6.32 -5.69 13.67
N VAL A 64 -6.57 -4.39 13.55
CA VAL A 64 -7.60 -3.68 14.34
C VAL A 64 -9.00 -4.15 13.95
N ILE A 65 -9.34 -4.19 12.67
CA ILE A 65 -10.69 -4.59 12.21
C ILE A 65 -10.95 -6.11 12.32
N SER A 66 -9.93 -6.92 12.60
CA SER A 66 -10.11 -8.34 12.94
C SER A 66 -10.81 -8.56 14.30
N ARG A 67 -10.86 -7.52 15.14
CA ARG A 67 -11.48 -7.55 16.47
C ARG A 67 -12.89 -6.98 16.44
N PRO A 68 -13.79 -7.40 17.35
CA PRO A 68 -15.13 -6.85 17.46
C PRO A 68 -15.10 -5.47 18.14
N ILE A 69 -14.64 -4.43 17.44
CA ILE A 69 -14.59 -3.06 17.95
C ILE A 69 -15.86 -2.28 17.60
N ARG A 70 -16.41 -1.53 18.57
CA ARG A 70 -17.47 -0.54 18.32
C ARG A 70 -16.83 0.72 17.78
N GLY A 71 -17.27 1.20 16.61
CA GLY A 71 -16.66 2.38 15.97
C GLY A 71 -16.04 2.06 14.62
N GLY A 72 -15.33 0.93 14.57
CA GLY A 72 -14.66 0.45 13.37
C GLY A 72 -13.65 1.46 12.79
N VAL A 73 -13.13 1.11 11.62
CA VAL A 73 -12.36 2.03 10.77
C VAL A 73 -13.31 2.58 9.70
N SER A 74 -13.08 3.81 9.21
CA SER A 74 -13.96 4.39 8.19
C SER A 74 -13.85 3.62 6.86
N GLY A 75 -14.99 3.45 6.18
CA GLY A 75 -15.05 2.80 4.87
C GLY A 75 -14.24 3.55 3.80
N ALA A 76 -14.22 4.88 3.89
CA ALA A 76 -13.36 5.74 3.07
C ALA A 76 -11.87 5.43 3.27
N TRP A 77 -11.41 5.25 4.52
CA TRP A 77 -10.03 4.84 4.79
C TRP A 77 -9.74 3.44 4.25
N LEU A 78 -10.64 2.48 4.47
CA LEU A 78 -10.48 1.12 3.95
C LEU A 78 -10.38 1.13 2.42
N ALA A 79 -11.21 1.91 1.73
CA ALA A 79 -11.12 2.08 0.28
C ALA A 79 -9.81 2.73 -0.14
N ALA A 80 -9.39 3.83 0.51
CA ALA A 80 -8.12 4.49 0.22
C ALA A 80 -6.89 3.58 0.42
N LEU A 81 -6.89 2.80 1.49
CA LEU A 81 -5.82 1.84 1.78
C LEU A 81 -5.82 0.68 0.77
N THR A 82 -7.01 0.18 0.40
CA THR A 82 -7.14 -0.81 -0.68
C THR A 82 -6.62 -0.26 -2.00
N LEU A 83 -6.98 0.97 -2.39
CA LEU A 83 -6.46 1.58 -3.62
C LEU A 83 -4.93 1.72 -3.58
N SER A 84 -4.39 2.17 -2.45
CA SER A 84 -2.94 2.28 -2.26
C SER A 84 -2.24 0.93 -2.47
N MET A 85 -2.84 -0.16 -2.00
CA MET A 85 -2.34 -1.52 -2.24
C MET A 85 -2.51 -2.00 -3.68
N VAL A 86 -3.62 -1.65 -4.35
CA VAL A 86 -3.77 -1.90 -5.78
C VAL A 86 -2.69 -1.17 -6.57
N MET A 87 -2.39 0.08 -6.20
CA MET A 87 -1.31 0.87 -6.79
C MET A 87 0.07 0.25 -6.57
N VAL A 88 0.35 -0.31 -5.38
CA VAL A 88 1.58 -1.10 -5.13
C VAL A 88 1.72 -2.22 -6.16
N GLY A 89 0.67 -3.03 -6.36
CA GLY A 89 0.71 -4.13 -7.32
C GLY A 89 0.85 -3.64 -8.76
N LEU A 90 0.06 -2.64 -9.18
CA LEU A 90 0.08 -2.12 -10.55
C LEU A 90 1.43 -1.48 -10.90
N VAL A 91 1.94 -0.58 -10.06
CA VAL A 91 3.22 0.08 -10.30
C VAL A 91 4.35 -0.94 -10.34
N TYR A 92 4.34 -1.92 -9.43
CA TYR A 92 5.34 -2.97 -9.45
C TYR A 92 5.30 -3.77 -10.76
N HIS A 93 4.16 -4.38 -11.08
CA HIS A 93 4.06 -5.28 -12.23
C HIS A 93 4.26 -4.59 -13.58
N LEU A 94 3.83 -3.34 -13.71
CA LEU A 94 3.95 -2.59 -14.95
C LEU A 94 5.29 -1.87 -15.11
N LEU A 95 5.90 -1.39 -14.01
CA LEU A 95 7.04 -0.47 -14.09
C LEU A 95 8.32 -1.00 -13.42
N LEU A 96 8.24 -1.92 -12.46
CA LEU A 96 9.38 -2.27 -11.59
C LEU A 96 9.77 -3.76 -11.61
N SER A 97 8.88 -4.64 -12.03
CA SER A 97 9.06 -6.11 -11.97
C SER A 97 10.28 -6.62 -12.74
N HIS A 98 10.72 -5.88 -13.76
CA HIS A 98 11.88 -6.23 -14.59
C HIS A 98 13.22 -5.74 -14.02
N LEU A 99 13.22 -5.02 -12.89
CA LEU A 99 14.43 -4.41 -12.34
C LEU A 99 15.30 -5.39 -11.57
N ILE A 100 14.69 -6.33 -10.84
CA ILE A 100 15.41 -7.25 -9.96
C ILE A 100 14.71 -8.61 -9.98
N ASP A 101 15.47 -9.65 -10.31
CA ASP A 101 15.03 -11.04 -10.19
C ASP A 101 15.37 -11.57 -8.79
N PHE A 102 14.35 -11.76 -7.96
CA PHE A 102 14.51 -12.38 -6.65
C PHE A 102 14.40 -13.91 -6.70
N THR A 103 15.20 -14.58 -5.88
CA THR A 103 15.15 -16.04 -5.67
C THR A 103 15.01 -16.39 -4.19
N GLY A 104 14.67 -17.64 -3.89
CA GLY A 104 14.57 -18.14 -2.51
C GLY A 104 13.57 -17.34 -1.66
N LEU A 105 13.98 -16.90 -0.47
CA LEU A 105 13.13 -16.12 0.44
C LEU A 105 12.73 -14.76 -0.15
N GLY A 106 13.62 -14.13 -0.93
CA GLY A 106 13.33 -12.85 -1.59
C GLY A 106 12.17 -12.97 -2.58
N TRP A 107 12.06 -14.09 -3.29
CA TRP A 107 10.95 -14.33 -4.22
C TRP A 107 9.60 -14.38 -3.51
N TRP A 108 9.53 -15.07 -2.36
CA TRP A 108 8.30 -15.13 -1.55
C TRP A 108 7.95 -13.78 -0.93
N ALA A 109 8.96 -13.04 -0.46
CA ALA A 109 8.77 -11.70 0.05
C ALA A 109 8.21 -10.78 -1.04
N ASP A 110 8.81 -10.80 -2.23
CA ASP A 110 8.39 -10.01 -3.38
C ASP A 110 6.95 -10.31 -3.81
N HIS A 111 6.60 -11.60 -3.98
CA HIS A 111 5.24 -12.01 -4.35
C HIS A 111 4.22 -11.67 -3.26
N GLY A 112 4.60 -11.81 -1.98
CA GLY A 112 3.78 -11.40 -0.85
C GLY A 112 3.47 -9.90 -0.88
N LEU A 113 4.50 -9.09 -1.10
CA LEU A 113 4.44 -7.63 -1.10
C LEU A 113 3.74 -7.05 -2.36
N HIS A 114 3.97 -7.62 -3.54
CA HIS A 114 3.54 -7.00 -4.79
C HIS A 114 2.40 -7.72 -5.51
N THR A 115 2.01 -8.92 -5.05
CA THR A 115 0.96 -9.71 -5.70
C THR A 115 -0.10 -10.18 -4.70
N ALA A 116 0.26 -11.05 -3.76
CA ALA A 116 -0.69 -11.68 -2.86
C ALA A 116 -1.36 -10.67 -1.93
N GLY A 117 -0.59 -9.76 -1.32
CA GLY A 117 -1.10 -8.68 -0.48
C GLY A 117 -2.10 -7.79 -1.21
N PRO A 118 -1.72 -7.16 -2.35
CA PRO A 118 -2.60 -6.34 -3.18
C PRO A 118 -3.90 -7.04 -3.59
N LEU A 119 -3.81 -8.28 -4.06
CA LEU A 119 -5.01 -9.04 -4.47
C LEU A 119 -5.90 -9.40 -3.28
N ALA A 120 -5.32 -9.82 -2.16
CA ALA A 120 -6.08 -10.23 -0.99
C ALA A 120 -6.89 -9.08 -0.39
N ILE A 121 -6.30 -7.89 -0.26
CA ILE A 121 -7.01 -6.71 0.25
C ILE A 121 -8.06 -6.18 -0.74
N ALA A 122 -7.77 -6.21 -2.04
CA ALA A 122 -8.74 -5.82 -3.07
C ALA A 122 -9.97 -6.74 -3.05
N PHE A 123 -9.75 -8.06 -3.02
CA PHE A 123 -10.83 -9.04 -2.92
C PHE A 123 -11.62 -8.90 -1.62
N TRP A 124 -10.92 -8.75 -0.49
CA TRP A 124 -11.58 -8.52 0.80
C TRP A 124 -12.46 -7.28 0.79
N TRP A 125 -11.99 -6.18 0.19
CA TRP A 125 -12.77 -4.96 0.09
C TRP A 125 -14.02 -5.17 -0.76
N LEU A 126 -13.91 -5.84 -1.91
CA LEU A 126 -15.04 -6.15 -2.77
C LEU A 126 -16.11 -6.99 -2.05
N VAL A 127 -15.70 -8.01 -1.30
CA VAL A 127 -16.65 -8.97 -0.68
C VAL A 127 -17.17 -8.50 0.69
N HIS A 128 -16.34 -7.86 1.50
CA HIS A 128 -16.63 -7.64 2.93
C HIS A 128 -16.69 -6.19 3.37
N ALA A 129 -15.99 -5.27 2.68
CA ALA A 129 -15.96 -3.89 3.14
C ALA A 129 -17.34 -3.24 3.01
N PRO A 130 -17.76 -2.44 3.99
CA PRO A 130 -18.97 -1.66 3.89
C PRO A 130 -18.75 -0.51 2.90
N LYS A 131 -19.54 -0.48 1.82
CA LYS A 131 -19.39 0.47 0.71
C LYS A 131 -20.37 1.64 0.76
N ARG A 132 -21.40 1.54 1.61
CA ARG A 132 -22.68 2.29 1.58
C ARG A 132 -22.62 3.80 1.79
N ARG A 133 -21.42 4.40 1.81
CA ARG A 133 -21.17 5.81 2.09
C ARG A 133 -19.93 6.37 1.39
N LEU A 134 -19.42 5.71 0.35
CA LEU A 134 -18.34 6.28 -0.44
C LEU A 134 -18.92 7.34 -1.38
N GLU A 135 -18.51 8.58 -1.17
CA GLU A 135 -19.01 9.74 -1.92
C GLU A 135 -17.85 10.52 -2.54
N TYR A 136 -18.13 11.36 -3.54
CA TYR A 136 -17.09 12.19 -4.15
C TYR A 136 -16.34 13.12 -3.18
N PRO A 137 -16.96 13.65 -2.10
CA PRO A 137 -16.24 14.36 -1.06
C PRO A 137 -15.16 13.53 -0.35
N ASP A 138 -15.18 12.19 -0.44
CA ASP A 138 -14.13 11.33 0.10
C ASP A 138 -12.89 11.28 -0.81
N LEU A 139 -12.92 11.76 -2.06
CA LEU A 139 -11.79 11.70 -3.00
C LEU A 139 -10.43 12.13 -2.40
N PRO A 140 -10.33 13.19 -1.57
CA PRO A 140 -9.07 13.59 -0.97
C PRO A 140 -8.38 12.50 -0.12
N ILE A 141 -9.15 11.59 0.52
CA ILE A 141 -8.57 10.55 1.38
C ILE A 141 -7.76 9.51 0.59
N PHE A 142 -8.12 9.29 -0.68
CA PHE A 142 -7.42 8.34 -1.56
C PHE A 142 -6.01 8.82 -1.90
N ALA A 143 -5.83 10.13 -2.04
CA ALA A 143 -4.55 10.75 -2.32
C ALA A 143 -3.72 11.01 -1.05
N LEU A 144 -4.34 11.05 0.13
CA LEU A 144 -3.68 11.43 1.38
C LEU A 144 -2.42 10.59 1.66
N TRP A 145 -2.54 9.27 1.67
CA TRP A 145 -1.40 8.39 1.98
C TRP A 145 -0.30 8.42 0.90
N PRO A 146 -0.61 8.28 -0.41
CA PRO A 146 0.38 8.48 -1.46
C PRO A 146 1.08 9.85 -1.41
N ALA A 147 0.35 10.93 -1.12
CA ALA A 147 0.92 12.27 -1.02
C ALA A 147 1.87 12.41 0.17
N VAL A 148 1.49 11.89 1.35
CA VAL A 148 2.35 11.84 2.53
C VAL A 148 3.63 11.06 2.22
N TYR A 149 3.52 9.93 1.54
CA TYR A 149 4.69 9.16 1.13
C TYR A 149 5.58 9.93 0.14
N CYS A 150 5.00 10.57 -0.88
CA CYS A 150 5.77 11.34 -1.86
C CYS A 150 6.53 12.49 -1.18
N ALA A 151 5.89 13.21 -0.26
CA ALA A 151 6.56 14.25 0.53
C ALA A 151 7.72 13.66 1.35
N TYR A 152 7.48 12.53 2.04
CA TYR A 152 8.49 11.83 2.83
C TYR A 152 9.70 11.38 1.99
N VAL A 153 9.47 10.68 0.88
CA VAL A 153 10.55 10.09 0.08
C VAL A 153 11.37 11.16 -0.62
N LEU A 154 10.75 12.24 -1.08
CA LEU A 154 11.45 13.36 -1.70
C LEU A 154 12.27 14.15 -0.67
N ALA A 155 11.71 14.40 0.51
CA ALA A 155 12.45 15.05 1.59
C ALA A 155 13.66 14.21 2.02
N ARG A 156 13.47 12.90 2.23
CA ARG A 156 14.56 11.98 2.58
C ARG A 156 15.64 11.91 1.49
N GLY A 157 15.23 11.70 0.23
CA GLY A 157 16.14 11.63 -0.91
C GLY A 157 16.89 12.95 -1.15
N SER A 158 16.31 14.11 -0.80
CA SER A 158 17.01 15.39 -0.90
C SER A 158 18.17 15.54 0.08
N VAL A 159 18.18 14.75 1.16
CA VAL A 159 19.24 14.75 2.18
C VAL A 159 20.36 13.78 1.82
N ASP A 160 20.03 12.57 1.36
CA ASP A 160 21.01 11.50 1.14
C ASP A 160 21.22 11.09 -0.32
N GLY A 161 20.47 11.66 -1.27
CA GLY A 161 20.54 11.35 -2.69
C GLY A 161 19.95 10.01 -3.09
N VAL A 162 19.31 9.27 -2.17
CA VAL A 162 18.84 7.90 -2.43
C VAL A 162 17.32 7.88 -2.60
N TYR A 163 16.90 7.65 -3.85
CA TYR A 163 15.49 7.52 -4.25
C TYR A 163 15.16 6.04 -4.55
N PRO A 164 14.11 5.47 -3.92
CA PRO A 164 13.77 4.05 -4.09
C PRO A 164 13.08 3.75 -5.44
N TYR A 165 12.64 4.79 -6.15
CA TYR A 165 11.89 4.65 -7.40
C TYR A 165 12.51 5.53 -8.48
N PRO A 166 12.84 4.97 -9.67
CA PRO A 166 13.44 5.73 -10.77
C PRO A 166 12.58 6.92 -11.19
N PHE A 167 11.25 6.76 -11.17
CA PHE A 167 10.30 7.81 -11.55
C PHE A 167 10.19 8.97 -10.53
N LEU A 168 10.82 8.87 -9.35
CA LEU A 168 10.90 9.94 -8.35
C LEU A 168 12.31 10.49 -8.15
N ASP A 169 13.29 9.98 -8.91
CA ASP A 169 14.69 10.29 -8.69
C ASP A 169 15.06 11.67 -9.25
N LEU A 170 15.26 12.63 -8.35
CA LEU A 170 15.63 14.00 -8.69
C LEU A 170 17.06 14.12 -9.22
N THR A 171 17.94 13.16 -8.93
CA THR A 171 19.33 13.17 -9.38
C THR A 171 19.47 12.78 -10.84
N THR A 172 18.52 12.01 -11.37
CA THR A 172 18.52 11.51 -12.75
C THR A 172 17.52 12.23 -13.65
N LEU A 173 16.31 12.54 -13.16
CA LEU A 173 15.24 13.11 -13.96
C LEU A 173 15.13 14.65 -13.88
N GLY A 174 15.66 15.26 -12.82
CA GLY A 174 15.44 16.67 -12.52
C GLY A 174 14.01 16.97 -12.02
N ARG A 175 13.80 18.21 -11.55
CA ARG A 175 12.56 18.60 -10.84
C ARG A 175 11.31 18.58 -11.71
N GLU A 176 11.43 18.99 -12.96
CA GLU A 176 10.30 19.12 -13.88
C GLU A 176 9.70 17.75 -14.23
N ALA A 177 10.54 16.78 -14.62
CA ALA A 177 10.09 15.44 -14.93
C ALA A 177 9.50 14.72 -13.71
N VAL A 178 10.11 14.87 -12.53
CA VAL A 178 9.54 14.32 -11.28
C VAL A 178 8.19 14.97 -10.96
N ALA A 179 8.01 16.27 -11.18
CA ALA A 179 6.72 16.93 -10.97
C ALA A 179 5.63 16.39 -11.92
N VAL A 180 5.97 16.13 -13.19
CA VAL A 180 5.07 15.50 -14.15
C VAL A 180 4.68 14.08 -13.72
N ASN A 181 5.66 13.28 -13.26
CA ASN A 181 5.39 11.92 -12.76
C ASN A 181 4.47 11.94 -11.54
N LEU A 182 4.69 12.86 -10.59
CA LEU A 182 3.83 13.04 -9.43
C LEU A 182 2.41 13.46 -9.83
N ALA A 183 2.27 14.36 -10.79
CA ALA A 183 0.95 14.76 -11.32
C ALA A 183 0.22 13.58 -11.97
N GLY A 184 0.94 12.77 -12.76
CA GLY A 184 0.40 11.55 -13.36
C GLY A 184 -0.07 10.53 -12.32
N LEU A 185 0.74 10.28 -11.28
CA LEU A 185 0.36 9.40 -10.17
C LEU A 185 -0.84 9.94 -9.40
N PHE A 186 -0.90 11.25 -9.15
CA PHE A 186 -2.02 11.89 -8.48
C PHE A 186 -3.32 11.72 -9.27
N VAL A 187 -3.31 11.99 -10.58
CA VAL A 187 -4.46 11.76 -11.47
C VAL A 187 -4.89 10.30 -11.44
N LEU A 188 -3.94 9.36 -11.53
CA LEU A 188 -4.23 7.94 -11.50
C LEU A 188 -4.89 7.50 -10.19
N VAL A 189 -4.42 8.02 -9.04
CA VAL A 189 -5.04 7.77 -7.74
C VAL A 189 -6.45 8.36 -7.65
N LEU A 190 -6.68 9.58 -8.17
CA LEU A 190 -8.01 10.17 -8.18
C LEU A 190 -8.98 9.38 -9.07
N LEU A 191 -8.54 8.94 -10.26
CA LEU A 191 -9.34 8.08 -11.14
C LEU A 191 -9.64 6.74 -10.49
N GLY A 192 -8.67 6.13 -9.81
CA GLY A 192 -8.87 4.93 -9.00
C GLY A 192 -9.90 5.16 -7.89
N GLY A 193 -9.83 6.30 -7.20
CA GLY A 193 -10.79 6.69 -6.17
C GLY A 193 -12.22 6.83 -6.72
N VAL A 194 -12.37 7.47 -7.88
CA VAL A 194 -13.66 7.52 -8.61
C VAL A 194 -14.15 6.11 -8.94
N GLY A 195 -13.27 5.20 -9.37
CA GLY A 195 -13.59 3.80 -9.61
C GLY A 195 -14.10 3.09 -8.36
N MET A 196 -13.40 3.24 -7.23
CA MET A 196 -13.82 2.65 -5.95
C MET A 196 -15.16 3.19 -5.46
N ILE A 197 -15.41 4.50 -5.58
CA ILE A 197 -16.70 5.13 -5.26
C ILE A 197 -17.80 4.57 -6.16
N SER A 198 -17.52 4.40 -7.46
CA SER A 198 -18.49 3.88 -8.43
C SER A 198 -18.86 2.43 -8.14
N ILE A 199 -17.87 1.58 -7.82
CA ILE A 199 -18.10 0.20 -7.37
C ILE A 199 -18.94 0.18 -6.08
N GLY A 200 -18.63 1.07 -5.14
CA GLY A 200 -19.37 1.17 -3.89
C GLY A 200 -20.85 1.49 -4.11
N ARG A 201 -21.14 2.47 -4.97
CA ARG A 201 -22.51 2.84 -5.33
C ARG A 201 -23.29 1.74 -6.02
N PHE A 202 -22.63 0.90 -6.83
CA PHE A 202 -23.29 -0.21 -7.53
C PHE A 202 -23.57 -1.38 -6.61
N ALA A 203 -22.63 -1.75 -5.75
CA ALA A 203 -22.74 -2.91 -4.86
C ALA A 203 -23.77 -2.75 -3.73
N ASP A 204 -24.21 -1.51 -3.47
CA ASP A 204 -25.21 -1.18 -2.46
C ASP A 204 -26.60 -0.86 -3.02
N ARG A 205 -26.81 -1.04 -4.34
CA ARG A 205 -28.16 -1.11 -4.95
C ARG A 205 -28.74 -2.51 -4.81
#